data_AF-A0A4Y7L197-F1
#
_entry.id   AF-A0A4Y7L197-F1
#
_cell.length_a   1.000
_cell.length_b   1.000
_cell.length_c   1.000
_cell.angle_alpha   90.00
_cell.angle_beta   90.00
_cell.angle_gamma   90.00
#
_symmetry.space_group_name_H-M   'P 1'
#
loop_
_entity.id
_entity.type
_entity.pdbx_description
1 polymer ?
#
loop_
_entity_poly.entity_id
_entity_poly.type
_entity_poly.pdbx_seq_one_letter_code
_entity_poly.pdbx_strand_id
1 'polypeptide(L)'
;MSTPARKRLMRDLKRLSQDPPAGISGTPNDNNIMIGNAVIFGPDDTPWDGGTFKLTMQFTEEYPNKPPSVRFISRMFHPNIYADGSICLDILQNQWSPIYDVAAILTSIQSLLCDPNPNSPANSEAARLFSDSKREYNRKVRGIVQESWTGD
;
A
#
# COMPACT_ATOMS: atom_id res chain seq x y z
N MET A 1 15.68 14.94 -20.67
CA MET A 1 14.45 15.75 -20.81
C MET A 1 13.40 15.24 -19.84
N SER A 2 12.61 16.11 -19.21
CA SER A 2 11.55 15.70 -18.28
C SER A 2 10.30 15.24 -19.04
N THR A 3 9.95 13.96 -18.90
CA THR A 3 8.81 13.32 -19.58
C THR A 3 7.48 13.73 -18.93
N PRO A 4 6.34 13.59 -19.63
CA PRO A 4 5.02 13.84 -19.03
C PRO A 4 4.78 13.03 -17.74
N ALA A 5 5.19 11.75 -17.73
CA ALA A 5 5.09 10.88 -16.57
C ALA A 5 5.87 11.43 -15.37
N ARG A 6 7.13 11.83 -15.57
CA ARG A 6 7.96 12.42 -14.52
C ARG A 6 7.39 13.75 -14.00
N LYS A 7 6.89 14.62 -14.88
CA LYS A 7 6.23 15.87 -14.47
C LYS A 7 4.98 15.60 -13.63
N ARG A 8 4.17 14.62 -14.03
CA ARG A 8 2.99 14.19 -13.27
C ARG A 8 3.41 13.65 -11.90
N LEU A 9 4.37 12.73 -11.86
CA LEU A 9 4.83 12.11 -10.62
C LEU A 9 5.43 13.13 -9.65
N MET A 10 6.24 14.09 -10.13
CA MET A 10 6.75 15.19 -9.30
C MET A 10 5.62 16.00 -8.65
N ARG A 11 4.54 16.26 -9.38
CA ARG A 11 3.39 16.98 -8.84
C ARG A 11 2.68 16.16 -7.77
N ASP A 12 2.48 14.88 -8.02
CA ASP A 12 1.76 13.99 -7.11
C ASP A 12 2.55 13.75 -5.81
N LEU A 13 3.88 13.58 -5.90
CA LEU A 13 4.77 13.49 -4.73
C LEU A 13 4.87 14.82 -3.98
N LYS A 14 4.91 15.95 -4.69
CA LYS A 14 4.88 17.28 -4.06
C LYS A 14 3.58 17.47 -3.27
N ARG A 15 2.45 17.07 -3.84
CA ARG A 15 1.14 17.13 -3.16
C ARG A 15 1.16 16.27 -1.89
N LEU A 16 1.63 15.02 -2.00
CA LEU A 16 1.75 14.12 -0.85
C LEU A 16 2.61 14.71 0.27
N SER A 17 3.72 15.39 -0.07
CA SER A 17 4.59 16.03 0.93
C SER A 17 3.99 17.30 1.54
N GLN A 18 3.12 18.02 0.83
CA GLN A 18 2.53 19.28 1.31
C GLN A 18 1.27 19.05 2.13
N ASP A 19 0.48 18.04 1.77
CA ASP A 19 -0.80 17.71 2.39
C ASP A 19 -0.96 16.17 2.44
N PRO A 20 -0.19 15.49 3.33
CA PRO A 20 -0.26 14.04 3.45
C PRO A 20 -1.59 13.61 4.09
N PRO A 21 -2.26 12.57 3.55
CA PRO A 21 -3.36 11.93 4.26
C PRO A 21 -2.92 11.42 5.64
N ALA A 22 -3.86 11.36 6.58
CA ALA A 22 -3.58 10.88 7.93
C ALA A 22 -2.99 9.46 7.90
N GLY A 23 -1.90 9.26 8.63
CA GLY A 23 -1.26 7.96 8.71
C GLY A 23 -0.42 7.58 7.47
N ILE A 24 -0.21 8.49 6.51
CA ILE A 24 0.50 8.19 5.25
C ILE A 24 1.66 9.14 5.05
N SER A 25 2.79 8.60 4.59
CA SER A 25 3.90 9.40 4.08
C SER A 25 4.51 8.76 2.84
N GLY A 26 5.19 9.55 2.01
CA GLY A 26 5.93 9.02 0.88
C GLY A 26 6.89 10.02 0.27
N THR A 27 7.95 9.48 -0.33
CA THR A 27 9.05 10.23 -0.92
C THR A 27 9.53 9.54 -2.20
N PRO A 28 10.10 10.30 -3.15
CA PRO A 28 10.83 9.68 -4.25
C PRO A 28 12.07 8.94 -3.71
N ASN A 29 12.51 7.91 -4.42
CA ASN A 29 13.84 7.35 -4.22
C ASN A 29 14.92 8.34 -4.70
N ASP A 30 16.01 8.46 -3.94
CA ASP A 30 17.09 9.41 -4.20
C ASP A 30 17.74 9.25 -5.59
N ASN A 31 17.83 8.01 -6.08
CA ASN A 31 18.52 7.69 -7.33
C ASN A 31 17.57 7.65 -8.53
N ASN A 32 16.28 7.38 -8.32
CA ASN A 32 15.32 7.24 -9.40
C ASN A 32 13.92 7.70 -8.98
N ILE A 33 13.50 8.85 -9.51
CA ILE A 33 12.17 9.41 -9.26
C ILE A 33 11.01 8.47 -9.67
N MET A 34 11.24 7.55 -10.61
CA MET A 34 10.25 6.54 -11.02
C MET A 34 10.07 5.42 -9.99
N ILE A 35 10.78 5.49 -8.86
CA ILE A 35 10.60 4.63 -7.70
C ILE A 35 10.21 5.54 -6.54
N GLY A 36 9.07 5.27 -5.91
CA GLY A 36 8.62 5.92 -4.69
C GLY A 36 8.72 4.97 -3.51
N ASN A 37 9.07 5.51 -2.35
CA ASN A 37 8.95 4.84 -1.06
C ASN A 37 7.76 5.44 -0.33
N ALA A 38 7.01 4.62 0.39
CA ALA A 38 5.91 5.08 1.23
C ALA A 38 5.88 4.34 2.55
N VAL A 39 5.26 4.96 3.53
CA VAL A 39 4.94 4.36 4.82
C VAL A 39 3.45 4.58 5.07
N ILE A 40 2.77 3.50 5.44
CA ILE A 40 1.39 3.52 5.93
C ILE A 40 1.42 3.09 7.39
N PHE A 41 0.93 3.96 8.27
CA PHE A 41 0.64 3.62 9.65
C PHE A 41 -0.64 2.80 9.71
N GLY A 42 -0.60 1.75 10.53
CA GLY A 42 -1.74 0.88 10.77
C GLY A 42 -2.91 1.70 11.35
N PRO A 43 -4.12 1.62 10.77
CA PRO A 43 -5.24 2.41 11.22
C PRO A 43 -5.65 2.13 12.66
N ASP A 44 -6.02 3.19 13.38
CA ASP A 44 -6.53 3.12 14.75
C ASP A 44 -7.76 2.20 14.85
N ASP A 45 -7.99 1.62 16.02
CA ASP A 45 -9.10 0.69 16.30
C ASP A 45 -9.15 -0.57 15.42
N THR A 46 -8.06 -0.88 14.72
CA THR A 46 -7.90 -2.12 13.96
C THR A 46 -6.80 -3.01 14.56
N PRO A 47 -6.71 -4.30 14.16
CA PRO A 47 -5.58 -5.14 14.54
C PRO A 47 -4.22 -4.61 14.05
N TRP A 48 -4.22 -3.70 13.08
CA TRP A 48 -3.03 -3.08 12.49
C TRP A 48 -2.50 -1.90 13.30
N ASP A 49 -3.30 -1.35 14.22
CA ASP A 49 -2.96 -0.20 15.06
C ASP A 49 -1.55 -0.34 15.69
N GLY A 50 -0.78 0.75 15.64
CA GLY A 50 0.62 0.84 16.07
C GLY A 50 1.63 0.29 15.06
N GLY A 51 1.18 -0.29 13.94
CA GLY A 51 2.06 -0.81 12.89
C GLY A 51 2.63 0.29 11.98
N THR A 52 3.84 0.05 11.45
CA THR A 52 4.49 0.95 10.49
C THR A 52 4.92 0.16 9.26
N PHE A 53 4.14 0.24 8.17
CA PHE A 53 4.34 -0.62 7.01
C PHE A 53 5.01 0.14 5.87
N LYS A 54 6.18 -0.34 5.44
CA LYS A 54 6.95 0.21 4.33
C LYS A 54 6.42 -0.36 3.01
N LEU A 55 6.30 0.48 2.00
CA LEU A 55 5.92 0.12 0.63
C LEU A 55 6.90 0.71 -0.38
N THR A 56 6.98 0.07 -1.55
CA THR A 56 7.59 0.66 -2.73
C THR A 56 6.59 0.73 -3.87
N MET A 57 6.69 1.80 -4.65
CA MET A 57 5.89 2.06 -5.84
C MET A 57 6.83 2.21 -7.02
N GLN A 58 6.61 1.45 -8.08
CA GLN A 58 7.40 1.52 -9.31
C GLN A 58 6.53 2.04 -10.44
N PHE A 59 6.93 3.19 -10.99
CA PHE A 59 6.25 3.88 -12.08
C PHE A 59 6.95 3.57 -13.41
N THR A 60 6.20 3.62 -14.50
CA THR A 60 6.71 3.57 -15.87
C THR A 60 6.45 4.88 -16.58
N GLU A 61 7.04 5.08 -17.76
CA GLU A 61 6.78 6.26 -18.59
C GLU A 61 5.34 6.29 -19.15
N GLU A 62 4.54 5.26 -18.91
CA GLU A 62 3.10 5.22 -19.21
C GLU A 62 2.23 5.82 -18.10
N TYR A 63 2.81 6.21 -16.96
CA TYR A 63 2.07 6.88 -15.89
C TYR A 63 1.60 8.29 -16.35
N PRO A 64 0.34 8.69 -16.10
CA PRO A 64 -0.71 8.03 -15.32
C PRO A 64 -1.70 7.19 -16.14
N ASN A 65 -1.43 6.91 -17.41
CA ASN A 65 -2.32 6.08 -18.23
C ASN A 65 -2.34 4.62 -17.77
N LYS A 66 -1.22 4.13 -17.23
CA LYS A 66 -1.15 2.84 -16.50
C LYS A 66 -0.83 3.06 -15.02
N PRO A 67 -1.34 2.19 -14.13
CA PRO A 67 -1.03 2.25 -12.71
C PRO A 67 0.46 1.97 -12.45
N PRO A 68 1.01 2.48 -11.34
CA PRO A 68 2.28 1.96 -10.83
C PRO A 68 2.10 0.54 -10.30
N SER A 69 3.20 -0.23 -10.28
CA SER A 69 3.27 -1.44 -9.47
C SER A 69 3.52 -1.04 -8.01
N VAL A 70 2.76 -1.61 -7.08
CA VAL A 70 2.89 -1.31 -5.64
C VAL A 70 3.03 -2.60 -4.87
N ARG A 71 3.99 -2.63 -3.94
CA ARG A 71 4.17 -3.76 -3.02
C ARG A 71 4.59 -3.30 -1.63
N PHE A 72 4.18 -4.06 -0.63
CA PHE A 72 4.75 -3.96 0.70
C PHE A 72 6.20 -4.48 0.69
N ILE A 73 7.08 -3.75 1.37
CA ILE A 73 8.42 -4.19 1.75
C ILE A 73 8.33 -4.91 3.10
N SER A 74 7.55 -4.35 4.03
CA SER A 74 7.22 -5.02 5.28
C SER A 74 6.53 -6.35 5.01
N ARG A 75 6.81 -7.36 5.84
CA ARG A 75 6.06 -8.61 5.81
C ARG A 75 4.60 -8.32 6.14
N MET A 76 3.68 -8.97 5.42
CA MET A 76 2.24 -8.78 5.60
C MET A 76 1.52 -10.11 5.81
N PHE A 77 0.46 -10.06 6.62
CA PHE A 77 -0.51 -11.14 6.76
C PHE A 77 -1.92 -10.56 6.56
N HIS A 78 -2.38 -10.52 5.31
CA HIS A 78 -3.63 -9.86 4.92
C HIS A 78 -4.32 -10.61 3.78
N PRO A 79 -5.66 -10.73 3.74
CA PRO A 79 -6.38 -11.47 2.69
C PRO A 79 -6.03 -11.05 1.26
N ASN A 80 -5.77 -9.77 1.01
CA ASN A 80 -5.49 -9.21 -0.33
C ASN A 80 -4.02 -8.87 -0.59
N ILE A 81 -3.08 -9.36 0.24
CA ILE A 81 -1.64 -9.15 0.03
C ILE A 81 -0.96 -10.50 -0.16
N TYR A 82 -0.20 -10.65 -1.24
CA TYR A 82 0.57 -11.85 -1.54
C TYR A 82 1.83 -11.95 -0.66
N ALA A 83 2.44 -13.13 -0.62
CA ALA A 83 3.65 -13.39 0.18
C ALA A 83 4.86 -12.53 -0.25
N ASP A 84 4.90 -12.08 -1.51
CA ASP A 84 5.93 -11.18 -2.04
C ASP A 84 5.62 -9.68 -1.80
N GLY A 85 4.53 -9.39 -1.10
CA GLY A 85 4.07 -8.04 -0.79
C GLY A 85 3.22 -7.39 -1.89
N SER A 86 3.05 -8.03 -3.05
CA SER A 86 2.16 -7.50 -4.09
C SER A 86 0.71 -7.44 -3.61
N ILE A 87 -0.05 -6.46 -4.12
CA ILE A 87 -1.37 -6.12 -3.60
C ILE A 87 -2.44 -6.44 -4.64
N CYS A 88 -3.44 -7.23 -4.25
CA CYS A 88 -4.63 -7.44 -5.05
C CYS A 88 -5.66 -6.34 -4.76
N LEU A 89 -5.57 -5.23 -5.49
CA LEU A 89 -6.47 -4.08 -5.41
C LEU A 89 -6.92 -3.69 -6.82
N ASP A 90 -8.23 -3.55 -7.02
CA ASP A 90 -8.86 -3.33 -8.32
C ASP A 90 -8.44 -2.02 -9.00
N ILE A 91 -8.25 -0.94 -8.22
CA ILE A 91 -7.77 0.34 -8.75
C ILE A 91 -6.33 0.24 -9.29
N LEU A 92 -5.54 -0.75 -8.87
CA LEU A 92 -4.21 -1.02 -9.43
C LEU A 92 -4.26 -1.98 -10.64
N GLN A 93 -5.46 -2.37 -11.05
CA GLN A 93 -5.72 -3.35 -12.11
C GLN A 93 -6.73 -2.79 -13.11
N ASN A 94 -7.92 -3.39 -13.19
CA ASN A 94 -8.95 -3.10 -14.18
C ASN A 94 -9.80 -1.87 -13.85
N GLN A 95 -9.75 -1.36 -12.61
CA GLN A 95 -10.44 -0.13 -12.21
C GLN A 95 -9.50 1.09 -12.14
N TRP A 96 -8.29 0.98 -12.69
CA TRP A 96 -7.36 2.10 -12.75
C TRP A 96 -7.93 3.27 -13.58
N SER A 97 -7.76 4.48 -13.07
CA SER A 97 -8.06 5.72 -13.77
C SER A 97 -6.91 6.71 -13.60
N PRO A 98 -6.49 7.43 -14.67
CA PRO A 98 -5.44 8.45 -14.61
C PRO A 98 -5.72 9.63 -13.66
N ILE A 99 -6.93 9.70 -13.11
CA ILE A 99 -7.30 10.66 -12.06
C ILE A 99 -6.63 10.34 -10.71
N TYR A 100 -6.34 9.07 -10.44
CA TYR A 100 -5.71 8.67 -9.19
C TYR A 100 -4.27 9.19 -9.12
N ASP A 101 -3.94 9.84 -8.02
CA ASP A 101 -2.59 10.26 -7.67
C ASP A 101 -2.00 9.34 -6.59
N VAL A 102 -0.75 9.59 -6.22
CA VAL A 102 -0.04 8.78 -5.21
C VAL A 102 -0.78 8.77 -3.87
N ALA A 103 -1.36 9.90 -3.46
CA ALA A 103 -2.12 9.99 -2.21
C ALA A 103 -3.38 9.12 -2.24
N ALA A 104 -4.14 9.15 -3.35
CA ALA A 104 -5.32 8.32 -3.53
C ALA A 104 -4.96 6.81 -3.48
N ILE A 105 -3.88 6.40 -4.16
CA ILE A 105 -3.42 5.00 -4.15
C ILE A 105 -3.10 4.54 -2.72
N LEU A 106 -2.29 5.31 -1.99
CA LEU A 106 -1.89 4.95 -0.63
C LEU A 106 -3.07 4.94 0.33
N THR A 107 -4.01 5.87 0.17
CA THR A 107 -5.25 5.92 0.98
C THR A 107 -6.10 4.69 0.74
N SER A 108 -6.27 4.26 -0.51
CA SER A 108 -7.01 3.03 -0.83
C SER A 108 -6.34 1.79 -0.25
N ILE A 109 -5.00 1.73 -0.23
CA ILE A 109 -4.26 0.64 0.40
C ILE A 109 -4.43 0.67 1.93
N GLN A 110 -4.41 1.83 2.56
CA GLN A 110 -4.65 1.96 4.00
C GLN A 110 -6.08 1.50 4.34
N SER A 111 -7.08 1.90 3.57
CA SER A 111 -8.47 1.44 3.75
C SER A 111 -8.61 -0.07 3.56
N LEU A 112 -7.85 -0.67 2.64
CA LEU A 112 -7.85 -2.11 2.42
C LEU A 112 -7.42 -2.90 3.66
N LEU A 113 -6.54 -2.34 4.51
CA LEU A 113 -6.15 -2.98 5.78
C LEU A 113 -7.34 -3.11 6.75
N CYS A 114 -8.27 -2.15 6.71
CA CYS A 114 -9.48 -2.14 7.55
C CYS A 114 -10.57 -3.06 7.01
N ASP A 115 -10.80 -3.01 5.70
CA ASP A 115 -11.89 -3.71 5.01
C ASP A 115 -11.33 -4.57 3.85
N PRO A 116 -10.85 -5.80 4.14
CA PRO A 116 -10.33 -6.69 3.13
C PRO A 116 -11.43 -7.10 2.15
N ASN A 117 -11.10 -7.22 0.86
CA ASN A 117 -12.02 -7.74 -0.15
C ASN A 117 -12.04 -9.28 -0.14
N PRO A 118 -13.11 -9.94 0.32
CA PRO A 118 -13.15 -11.40 0.47
C PRO A 118 -13.34 -12.13 -0.87
N ASN A 119 -13.73 -11.43 -1.95
CA ASN A 119 -14.11 -12.06 -3.21
C ASN A 119 -12.91 -12.59 -4.02
N SER A 120 -11.70 -12.16 -3.72
CA SER A 120 -10.48 -12.58 -4.42
C SER A 120 -9.27 -12.52 -3.49
N PRO A 121 -9.14 -13.51 -2.58
CA PRO A 121 -8.05 -13.51 -1.62
C PRO A 121 -6.72 -13.87 -2.30
N ALA A 122 -5.73 -13.00 -2.14
CA ALA A 122 -4.33 -13.25 -2.46
C ALA A 122 -3.68 -14.21 -1.45
N ASN A 123 -4.16 -14.19 -0.20
CA ASN A 123 -3.73 -15.06 0.88
C ASN A 123 -4.93 -15.82 1.46
N SER A 124 -5.11 -17.06 1.01
CA SER A 124 -6.23 -17.92 1.40
C SER A 124 -6.23 -18.24 2.91
N GLU A 125 -5.06 -18.32 3.55
CA GLU A 125 -4.99 -18.55 5.00
C GLU A 125 -5.50 -17.34 5.77
N ALA A 126 -5.03 -16.14 5.41
CA ALA A 126 -5.50 -14.90 6.03
C ALA A 126 -6.99 -14.70 5.82
N ALA A 127 -7.52 -14.97 4.62
CA ALA A 127 -8.94 -14.88 4.32
C ALA A 127 -9.78 -15.87 5.15
N ARG A 128 -9.35 -17.13 5.24
CA ARG A 128 -10.03 -18.14 6.07
C ARG A 128 -10.04 -17.74 7.54
N LEU A 129 -8.90 -17.31 8.08
CA LEU A 129 -8.82 -16.90 9.49
C LEU A 129 -9.62 -15.63 9.77
N PHE A 130 -9.67 -14.69 8.83
CA PHE A 130 -10.49 -13.48 8.95
C PHE A 130 -11.99 -13.82 9.08
N SER A 131 -12.47 -14.80 8.30
CA SER A 131 -13.87 -15.26 8.33
C SER A 131 -14.18 -16.18 9.51
N ASP A 132 -13.34 -17.19 9.75
CA ASP A 132 -13.68 -18.31 10.64
C ASP A 132 -13.16 -18.11 12.07
N SER A 133 -12.08 -17.34 12.25
CA SER A 133 -11.38 -17.22 13.54
C SER A 133 -10.74 -15.85 13.72
N LYS A 134 -11.58 -14.82 13.85
CA LYS A 134 -11.14 -13.42 13.98
C LYS A 134 -10.12 -13.21 15.11
N ARG A 135 -10.22 -13.97 16.21
CA ARG A 135 -9.24 -13.94 17.32
C ARG A 135 -7.85 -14.41 16.87
N GLU A 136 -7.76 -15.48 16.08
CA GLU A 136 -6.49 -15.97 15.56
C GLU A 136 -5.93 -15.07 14.48
N TYR A 137 -6.78 -14.57 13.57
CA TYR A 137 -6.39 -13.55 12.60
C TYR A 137 -5.76 -12.34 13.30
N ASN A 138 -6.46 -11.77 14.29
CA ASN A 138 -5.97 -10.61 15.04
C ASN A 138 -4.64 -10.91 15.75
N ARG A 139 -4.47 -12.11 16.32
CA ARG A 139 -3.20 -12.51 16.94
C ARG A 139 -2.05 -12.54 15.92
N LYS A 140 -2.28 -13.06 14.71
CA LYS A 140 -1.26 -13.06 13.64
C LYS A 140 -0.93 -11.65 13.16
N VAL A 141 -1.94 -10.82 12.93
CA VAL A 141 -1.74 -9.41 12.52
C VAL A 141 -0.98 -8.63 13.59
N ARG A 142 -1.27 -8.84 14.88
CA ARG A 142 -0.51 -8.21 15.98
C ARG A 142 0.96 -8.64 16.00
N GLY A 143 1.28 -9.87 15.60
CA GLY A 143 2.68 -10.28 15.37
C GLY A 143 3.34 -9.48 14.25
N ILE A 144 2.65 -9.28 13.13
CA ILE A 144 3.12 -8.46 12.01
C ILE A 144 3.33 -6.99 12.42
N VAL A 145 2.44 -6.43 13.23
CA VAL A 145 2.61 -5.09 13.81
C VAL A 145 3.90 -4.99 14.61
N GLN A 146 4.20 -5.96 15.47
CA GLN A 146 5.44 -5.98 16.25
C GLN A 146 6.69 -6.11 15.36
N GLU A 147 6.64 -6.98 14.36
CA GLU A 147 7.73 -7.14 13.37
C GLU A 147 7.99 -5.84 12.60
N SER A 148 6.96 -5.00 12.40
CA SER A 148 7.11 -3.73 11.69
C SER A 148 7.98 -2.69 12.42
N TRP A 149 8.19 -2.84 13.73
CA TRP A 149 9.02 -1.93 14.54
C TRP A 149 10.51 -2.22 14.43
N THR A 150 10.85 -3.49 14.20
CA THR A 150 12.22 -3.94 13.99
C THR A 150 12.53 -3.76 12.50
N GLY A 151 12.82 -2.52 12.11
CA GLY A 151 13.09 -2.20 10.72
C GLY A 151 14.34 -2.92 10.21
N ASP A 152 14.14 -3.89 9.32
CA ASP A 152 15.14 -4.25 8.31
C ASP A 152 15.19 -3.16 7.22
#